data_AF-A0A963A725-F1
#
_entry.id   AF-A0A963A725-F1
#
_cell.length_a   1.000
_cell.length_b   1.000
_cell.length_c   1.000
_cell.angle_alpha   90.00
_cell.angle_beta   90.00
_cell.angle_gamma   90.00
#
_symmetry.space_group_name_H-M   'P 1'
#
loop_
_entity.id
_entity.type
_entity.pdbx_description
1 polymer ?
#
loop_
_entity_poly.entity_id
_entity_poly.type
_entity_poly.pdbx_seq_one_letter_code
_entity_poly.pdbx_strand_id
1 'polypeptide(L)'
;TPQTQFEGYTSKEATEKKILRNVFKQGDAWFNTGDLMRTIDVGFAMGIPHYQFVDRVGDTFRWKSENVSTNEVGEIINSHPQIRFCNVYGVEIPRADGRAGMAALALADGVADLDLDSFSAHVNKFLPGYARPVFLRIQRELDTTGTFKLVKGELRKQAYDLDQVDDALYVMKPGADRYVPLDRAFADELRAGEGGY
;
A
#
# COMPACT_ATOMS: atom_id res chain seq x y z
N THR A 1 6.47 -29.66 -7.57
CA THR A 1 6.90 -30.87 -8.33
C THR A 1 6.98 -32.04 -7.36
N PRO A 2 7.35 -33.29 -7.75
CA PRO A 2 7.60 -34.36 -6.77
C PRO A 2 8.63 -33.96 -5.69
N GLN A 3 9.50 -32.99 -5.99
CA GLN A 3 10.51 -32.45 -5.07
C GLN A 3 10.02 -31.25 -4.23
N THR A 4 8.91 -30.63 -4.62
CA THR A 4 8.34 -29.43 -3.97
C THR A 4 6.81 -29.54 -3.96
N GLN A 5 6.29 -30.46 -3.13
CA GLN A 5 4.85 -30.56 -2.92
C GLN A 5 4.41 -29.53 -1.89
N PHE A 6 3.31 -28.85 -2.18
CA PHE A 6 2.63 -28.03 -1.20
C PHE A 6 1.78 -28.94 -0.30
N GLU A 7 2.21 -29.10 0.96
CA GLU A 7 1.55 -30.00 1.93
C GLU A 7 0.23 -29.43 2.48
N GLY A 8 -0.04 -28.14 2.23
CA GLY A 8 -1.19 -27.42 2.73
C GLY A 8 -0.91 -26.64 4.02
N TYR A 9 -1.90 -25.88 4.45
CA TYR A 9 -1.96 -25.23 5.76
C TYR A 9 -2.72 -26.10 6.77
N THR A 10 -2.61 -25.73 8.05
CA THR A 10 -3.37 -26.35 9.15
C THR A 10 -4.88 -26.36 8.91
N SER A 11 -5.42 -25.32 8.25
CA SER A 11 -6.81 -25.28 7.82
C SER A 11 -6.95 -25.79 6.39
N LYS A 12 -7.77 -26.83 6.21
CA LYS A 12 -8.11 -27.37 4.87
C LYS A 12 -8.76 -26.32 3.98
N GLU A 13 -9.59 -25.44 4.54
CA GLU A 13 -10.23 -24.37 3.79
C GLU A 13 -9.20 -23.35 3.28
N ALA A 14 -8.22 -23.00 4.12
CA ALA A 14 -7.13 -22.11 3.72
C ALA A 14 -6.25 -22.74 2.63
N THR A 15 -6.04 -24.06 2.69
CA THR A 15 -5.33 -24.83 1.65
C THR A 15 -6.07 -24.79 0.32
N GLU A 16 -7.35 -25.13 0.28
CA GLU A 16 -8.12 -25.14 -0.96
C GLU A 16 -8.23 -23.74 -1.58
N LYS A 17 -8.31 -22.67 -0.77
CA LYS A 17 -8.28 -21.28 -1.28
C LYS A 17 -7.00 -20.93 -2.05
N LYS A 18 -5.89 -21.66 -1.84
CA LYS A 18 -4.63 -21.45 -2.57
C LYS A 18 -4.46 -22.35 -3.78
N ILE A 19 -5.34 -23.33 -3.99
CA ILE A 19 -5.24 -24.28 -5.09
C ILE A 19 -6.27 -23.93 -6.16
N LEU A 20 -5.79 -23.63 -7.37
CA LEU A 20 -6.62 -23.48 -8.56
C LEU A 20 -6.66 -24.81 -9.30
N ARG A 21 -7.84 -25.26 -9.72
CA ARG A 21 -8.03 -26.57 -10.38
C ARG A 21 -8.58 -26.38 -11.79
N ASN A 22 -8.19 -27.27 -12.70
CA ASN A 22 -8.64 -27.25 -14.09
C ASN A 22 -8.33 -25.92 -14.81
N VAL A 23 -7.15 -25.34 -14.56
CA VAL A 23 -6.76 -24.02 -15.08
C VAL A 23 -6.41 -24.10 -16.56
N PHE A 24 -5.50 -24.99 -16.93
CA PHE A 24 -5.10 -25.17 -18.34
C PHE A 24 -5.68 -26.45 -18.94
N LYS A 25 -5.89 -27.49 -18.12
CA LYS A 25 -6.51 -28.75 -18.55
C LYS A 25 -7.25 -29.42 -17.41
N GLN A 26 -8.25 -30.24 -17.74
CA GLN A 26 -8.98 -31.00 -16.74
C GLN A 26 -8.04 -31.91 -15.93
N GLY A 27 -8.20 -31.88 -14.60
CA GLY A 27 -7.41 -32.64 -13.64
C GLY A 27 -6.11 -31.96 -13.19
N ASP A 28 -5.73 -30.81 -13.74
CA ASP A 28 -4.58 -30.07 -13.24
C ASP A 28 -4.88 -29.29 -11.94
N ALA A 29 -3.82 -28.98 -11.20
CA ALA A 29 -3.89 -28.18 -10.00
C ALA A 29 -2.65 -27.28 -9.91
N TRP A 30 -2.86 -26.02 -9.57
CA TRP A 30 -1.84 -24.99 -9.52
C TRP A 30 -1.91 -24.23 -8.20
N PHE A 31 -0.75 -23.90 -7.65
CA PHE A 31 -0.67 -23.08 -6.44
C PHE A 31 -0.70 -21.60 -6.80
N ASN A 32 -1.65 -20.86 -6.26
CA ASN A 32 -1.75 -19.42 -6.44
C ASN A 32 -0.87 -18.69 -5.42
N THR A 33 0.33 -18.29 -5.86
CA THR A 33 1.26 -17.50 -5.03
C THR A 33 0.68 -16.13 -4.69
N GLY A 34 -0.12 -15.57 -5.60
CA GLY A 34 -0.60 -14.19 -5.56
C GLY A 34 0.42 -13.19 -6.09
N ASP A 35 1.55 -13.63 -6.65
CA ASP A 35 2.57 -12.73 -7.21
C ASP A 35 2.26 -12.45 -8.70
N LEU A 36 2.34 -11.19 -9.08
CA LEU A 36 2.33 -10.72 -10.46
C LEU A 36 3.76 -10.72 -10.98
N MET A 37 3.98 -11.43 -12.09
CA MET A 37 5.30 -11.57 -12.71
C MET A 37 5.25 -11.04 -14.14
N ARG A 38 6.35 -10.42 -14.59
CA ARG A 38 6.53 -10.05 -16.01
C ARG A 38 7.74 -10.78 -16.58
N THR A 39 7.61 -11.23 -17.83
CA THR A 39 8.75 -11.74 -18.58
C THR A 39 9.59 -10.55 -19.07
N ILE A 40 10.89 -10.58 -18.86
CA ILE A 40 11.83 -9.58 -19.35
C ILE A 40 12.92 -10.24 -20.20
N ASP A 41 13.40 -9.49 -21.19
CA ASP A 41 14.64 -9.79 -21.90
C ASP A 41 15.78 -9.02 -21.23
N VAL A 42 16.75 -9.75 -20.69
CA VAL A 42 17.93 -9.17 -20.05
C VAL A 42 19.15 -9.13 -21.00
N GLY A 43 19.02 -9.56 -22.25
CA GLY A 43 20.04 -9.41 -23.31
C GLY A 43 21.26 -10.34 -23.21
N PHE A 44 21.58 -10.86 -22.03
CA PHE A 44 22.71 -11.79 -21.81
C PHE A 44 22.27 -13.21 -21.39
N ALA A 45 20.97 -13.49 -21.44
CA ALA A 45 20.38 -14.74 -20.97
C ALA A 45 20.47 -15.94 -21.93
N MET A 46 21.23 -15.84 -23.02
CA MET A 46 21.35 -16.93 -24.02
C MET A 46 19.98 -17.45 -24.50
N GLY A 47 18.97 -16.58 -24.63
CA GLY A 47 17.61 -16.92 -25.06
C GLY A 47 16.68 -17.50 -23.99
N ILE A 48 17.10 -17.57 -22.71
CA ILE A 48 16.27 -18.05 -21.62
C ILE A 48 15.39 -16.91 -21.08
N PRO A 49 14.05 -17.08 -21.02
CA PRO A 49 13.16 -16.05 -20.48
C PRO A 49 13.47 -15.80 -19.00
N HIS A 50 13.59 -14.53 -18.63
CA HIS A 50 13.70 -14.11 -17.25
C HIS A 50 12.36 -13.60 -16.74
N TYR A 51 12.07 -13.88 -15.47
CA TYR A 51 10.85 -13.42 -14.82
C TYR A 51 11.20 -12.42 -13.74
N GLN A 52 10.59 -11.24 -13.80
CA GLN A 52 10.72 -10.20 -12.80
C GLN A 52 9.43 -10.13 -11.98
N PHE A 53 9.59 -10.11 -10.66
CA PHE A 53 8.52 -9.79 -9.73
C PHE A 53 8.04 -8.36 -9.96
N VAL A 54 6.74 -8.19 -10.15
CA VAL A 54 6.10 -6.87 -10.34
C VAL A 54 5.43 -6.44 -9.05
N ASP A 55 4.48 -7.23 -8.55
CA ASP A 55 3.74 -6.91 -7.34
C ASP A 55 2.99 -8.14 -6.80
N ARG A 56 2.16 -7.99 -5.77
CA ARG A 56 1.18 -9.01 -5.33
C ARG A 56 -0.25 -8.58 -5.60
N VAL A 57 -1.05 -9.54 -6.06
CA VAL A 57 -2.50 -9.43 -6.14
C VAL A 57 -3.06 -9.20 -4.74
N GLY A 58 -3.55 -7.98 -4.50
CA GLY A 58 -4.08 -7.53 -3.20
C GLY A 58 -3.24 -6.44 -2.49
N ASP A 59 -2.00 -6.20 -2.97
CA ASP A 59 -1.15 -5.08 -2.55
C ASP A 59 -1.34 -3.84 -3.47
N THR A 60 -2.48 -3.77 -4.15
CA THR A 60 -2.90 -2.62 -4.97
C THR A 60 -4.23 -2.05 -4.46
N PHE A 61 -4.49 -0.79 -4.76
CA PHE A 61 -5.82 -0.18 -4.59
C PHE A 61 -6.16 0.63 -5.84
N ARG A 62 -7.45 0.86 -6.07
CA ARG A 62 -7.94 1.64 -7.21
C ARG A 62 -8.34 3.02 -6.73
N TRP A 63 -7.82 4.09 -7.33
CA TRP A 63 -8.13 5.47 -6.98
C TRP A 63 -8.46 6.26 -8.24
N LYS A 64 -9.65 6.87 -8.31
CA LYS A 64 -10.09 7.66 -9.48
C LYS A 64 -9.84 6.94 -10.81
N SER A 65 -10.27 5.69 -10.87
CA SER A 65 -10.09 4.78 -12.01
C SER A 65 -8.66 4.35 -12.38
N GLU A 66 -7.65 4.72 -11.58
CA GLU A 66 -6.26 4.27 -11.74
C GLU A 66 -5.91 3.15 -10.75
N ASN A 67 -5.05 2.21 -11.15
CA ASN A 67 -4.52 1.19 -10.24
C ASN A 67 -3.21 1.70 -9.62
N VAL A 68 -3.12 1.68 -8.29
CA VAL A 68 -1.96 2.14 -7.53
C VAL A 68 -1.31 0.96 -6.83
N SER A 69 -0.01 0.74 -7.09
CA SER A 69 0.80 -0.23 -6.36
C SER A 69 1.23 0.34 -5.01
N THR A 70 0.90 -0.37 -3.92
CA THR A 70 1.35 0.05 -2.59
C THR A 70 2.86 -0.10 -2.42
N ASN A 71 3.47 -1.06 -3.12
CA ASN A 71 4.91 -1.31 -3.06
C ASN A 71 5.69 -0.23 -3.80
N GLU A 72 5.31 0.13 -5.03
CA GLU A 72 5.99 1.18 -5.81
C GLU A 72 5.94 2.53 -5.09
N VAL A 73 4.75 2.91 -4.60
CA VAL A 73 4.58 4.13 -3.80
C VAL A 73 5.42 4.06 -2.53
N GLY A 74 5.45 2.90 -1.87
CA GLY A 74 6.23 2.67 -0.66
C GLY A 74 7.73 2.79 -0.89
N GLU A 75 8.26 2.24 -1.97
CA GLU A 75 9.69 2.35 -2.35
C GLU A 75 10.11 3.80 -2.56
N ILE A 76 9.29 4.58 -3.27
CA ILE A 76 9.56 6.00 -3.50
C ILE A 76 9.52 6.78 -2.17
N ILE A 77 8.54 6.53 -1.32
CA ILE A 77 8.45 7.18 0.00
C ILE A 77 9.64 6.81 0.89
N ASN A 78 10.03 5.53 0.90
CA ASN A 78 11.16 5.03 1.69
C ASN A 78 12.51 5.59 1.24
N SER A 79 12.61 6.13 0.01
CA SER A 79 13.83 6.81 -0.46
C SER A 79 14.03 8.22 0.11
N HIS A 80 13.03 8.78 0.81
CA HIS A 80 13.15 10.09 1.43
C HIS A 80 14.02 10.02 2.72
N PRO A 81 14.99 10.93 2.93
CA PRO A 81 15.96 10.83 4.03
C PRO A 81 15.37 10.79 5.45
N GLN A 82 14.18 11.36 5.64
CA GLN A 82 13.50 11.38 6.95
C GLN A 82 12.63 10.14 7.22
N ILE A 83 12.52 9.20 6.29
CA ILE A 83 11.66 8.02 6.40
C ILE A 83 12.51 6.79 6.66
N ARG A 84 12.23 6.07 7.75
CA ARG A 84 12.83 4.76 8.03
C ARG A 84 12.15 3.67 7.21
N PHE A 85 10.82 3.65 7.25
CA PHE A 85 9.98 2.89 6.32
C PHE A 85 8.53 3.38 6.37
N CYS A 86 7.73 2.93 5.41
CA CYS A 86 6.30 3.17 5.35
C CYS A 86 5.48 1.93 5.01
N ASN A 87 4.20 2.00 5.33
CA ASN A 87 3.16 1.09 4.86
C ASN A 87 2.10 1.87 4.10
N VAL A 88 1.93 1.55 2.81
CA VAL A 88 0.93 2.18 1.95
C VAL A 88 -0.30 1.29 1.82
N TYR A 89 -1.49 1.87 1.86
CA TYR A 89 -2.76 1.17 1.71
C TYR A 89 -3.88 2.13 1.25
N GLY A 90 -4.95 1.57 0.71
CA GLY A 90 -6.13 2.33 0.29
C GLY A 90 -7.17 2.46 1.39
N VAL A 91 -7.64 3.68 1.64
CA VAL A 91 -8.74 4.01 2.57
C VAL A 91 -9.94 4.60 1.82
N GLU A 92 -11.14 4.40 2.34
CA GLU A 92 -12.35 4.93 1.71
C GLU A 92 -12.54 6.40 2.09
N ILE A 93 -12.89 7.24 1.11
CA ILE A 93 -13.42 8.58 1.35
C ILE A 93 -14.89 8.55 0.89
N PRO A 94 -15.85 8.95 1.73
CA PRO A 94 -17.25 9.04 1.33
C PRO A 94 -17.43 9.82 0.03
N ARG A 95 -18.23 9.27 -0.90
CA ARG A 95 -18.55 9.83 -2.23
C ARG A 95 -17.38 9.94 -3.23
N ALA A 96 -16.18 9.45 -2.90
CA ALA A 96 -15.08 9.36 -3.85
C ALA A 96 -15.09 8.01 -4.61
N ASP A 97 -14.55 8.00 -5.84
CA ASP A 97 -14.39 6.77 -6.63
C ASP A 97 -13.12 5.99 -6.20
N GLY A 98 -13.34 4.79 -5.66
CA GLY A 98 -12.28 3.89 -5.22
C GLY A 98 -11.79 4.20 -3.81
N ARG A 99 -10.49 3.99 -3.58
CA ARG A 99 -9.82 4.15 -2.28
C ARG A 99 -8.65 5.12 -2.41
N ALA A 100 -8.63 6.14 -1.57
CA ALA A 100 -7.54 7.11 -1.51
C ALA A 100 -6.28 6.46 -0.92
N GLY A 101 -5.11 6.86 -1.41
CA GLY A 101 -3.85 6.39 -0.85
C GLY A 101 -3.63 6.94 0.55
N MET A 102 -3.22 6.07 1.48
CA MET A 102 -2.75 6.43 2.80
C MET A 102 -1.38 5.82 3.05
N ALA A 103 -0.46 6.60 3.63
CA ALA A 103 0.86 6.13 4.01
C ALA A 103 1.06 6.27 5.53
N ALA A 104 1.24 5.15 6.21
CA ALA A 104 1.72 5.14 7.59
C ALA A 104 3.24 5.15 7.57
N LEU A 105 3.86 6.18 8.16
CA LEU A 105 5.27 6.48 8.10
C LEU A 105 5.92 6.27 9.47
N ALA A 106 7.05 5.58 9.50
CA ALA A 106 7.98 5.64 10.61
C ALA A 106 9.16 6.53 10.22
N LEU A 107 9.46 7.53 11.06
CA LEU A 107 10.55 8.46 10.80
C LEU A 107 11.92 7.81 11.08
N ALA A 108 12.93 8.32 10.41
CA ALA A 108 14.33 7.95 10.64
C ALA A 108 14.77 8.29 12.07
N ASP A 109 15.72 7.52 12.60
CA ASP A 109 16.23 7.72 13.95
C ASP A 109 16.81 9.15 14.09
N GLY A 110 16.41 9.86 15.15
CA GLY A 110 16.82 11.25 15.38
C GLY A 110 15.97 12.31 14.67
N VAL A 111 14.98 11.92 13.86
CA VAL A 111 14.00 12.84 13.28
C VAL A 111 12.78 12.91 14.19
N ALA A 112 12.57 14.08 14.83
CA ALA A 112 11.42 14.30 15.70
C ALA A 112 10.13 14.55 14.90
N ASP A 113 10.22 15.38 13.86
CA ASP A 113 9.09 15.82 13.04
C ASP A 113 9.44 15.72 11.56
N LEU A 114 8.44 15.37 10.75
CA LEU A 114 8.58 15.33 9.29
C LEU A 114 8.59 16.75 8.72
N ASP A 115 9.59 17.05 7.89
CA ASP A 115 9.57 18.26 7.06
C ASP A 115 8.56 18.06 5.93
N LEU A 116 7.37 18.63 6.11
CA LEU A 116 6.27 18.50 5.15
C LEU A 116 6.60 19.15 3.80
N ASP A 117 7.40 20.20 3.77
CA ASP A 117 7.77 20.89 2.52
C ASP A 117 8.71 20.00 1.70
N SER A 118 9.76 19.49 2.35
CA SER A 118 10.71 18.56 1.73
C SER A 118 10.03 17.26 1.26
N PHE A 119 9.18 16.69 2.13
CA PHE A 119 8.47 15.46 1.82
C PHE A 119 7.45 15.63 0.69
N SER A 120 6.68 16.73 0.70
CA SER A 120 5.72 17.03 -0.36
C SER A 120 6.42 17.20 -1.72
N ALA A 121 7.54 17.92 -1.75
CA ALA A 121 8.34 18.10 -2.95
C ALA A 121 8.87 16.77 -3.50
N HIS A 122 9.32 15.88 -2.63
CA HIS A 122 9.79 14.54 -2.99
C HIS A 122 8.67 13.70 -3.62
N VAL A 123 7.52 13.61 -2.96
CA VAL A 123 6.34 12.89 -3.48
C VAL A 123 5.88 13.47 -4.81
N ASN A 124 5.80 14.79 -4.94
CA ASN A 124 5.37 15.44 -6.19
C ASN A 124 6.32 15.22 -7.36
N LYS A 125 7.62 15.13 -7.07
CA LYS A 125 8.66 14.91 -8.08
C LYS A 125 8.65 13.49 -8.62
N PHE A 126 8.45 12.50 -7.76
CA PHE A 126 8.65 11.10 -8.13
C PHE A 126 7.35 10.31 -8.34
N LEU A 127 6.20 10.78 -7.83
CA LEU A 127 4.91 10.11 -8.01
C LEU A 127 3.97 10.89 -8.93
N PRO A 128 3.27 10.20 -9.86
CA PRO A 128 2.19 10.80 -10.61
C PRO A 128 1.03 11.15 -9.67
N GLY A 129 0.23 12.17 -10.03
CA GLY A 129 -0.79 12.74 -9.15
C GLY A 129 -1.77 11.72 -8.54
N TYR A 130 -2.17 10.70 -9.29
CA TYR A 130 -3.10 9.66 -8.81
C TYR A 130 -2.47 8.68 -7.80
N ALA A 131 -1.14 8.54 -7.78
CA ALA A 131 -0.42 7.61 -6.89
C ALA A 131 0.08 8.27 -5.60
N ARG A 132 0.00 9.61 -5.53
CA ARG A 132 0.38 10.37 -4.33
C ARG A 132 -0.59 10.01 -3.20
N PRO A 133 -0.10 9.60 -2.01
CA PRO A 133 -0.97 9.41 -0.86
C PRO A 133 -1.75 10.69 -0.58
N VAL A 134 -3.06 10.55 -0.33
CA VAL A 134 -3.89 11.66 0.14
C VAL A 134 -3.64 11.89 1.62
N PHE A 135 -3.43 10.82 2.39
CA PHE A 135 -3.23 10.88 3.84
C PHE A 135 -1.87 10.36 4.25
N LEU A 136 -1.27 11.00 5.25
CA LEU A 136 -0.09 10.51 5.95
C LEU A 136 -0.42 10.31 7.43
N ARG A 137 0.15 9.27 8.02
CA ARG A 137 0.09 9.00 9.46
C ARG A 137 1.50 8.77 9.99
N ILE A 138 1.95 9.57 10.94
CA ILE A 138 3.27 9.39 11.54
C ILE A 138 3.15 8.50 12.77
N GLN A 139 3.67 7.28 12.68
CA GLN A 139 3.66 6.31 13.77
C GLN A 139 4.90 6.52 14.64
N ARG A 140 4.69 6.81 15.94
CA ARG A 140 5.79 6.97 16.91
C ARG A 140 6.44 5.65 17.28
N GLU A 141 5.64 4.59 17.40
CA GLU A 141 6.10 3.24 17.61
C GLU A 141 5.50 2.35 16.54
N LEU A 142 6.36 1.58 15.89
CA LEU A 142 5.90 0.53 15.02
C LEU A 142 5.46 -0.61 15.91
N ASP A 143 4.16 -0.86 15.96
CA ASP A 143 3.58 -2.06 16.55
C ASP A 143 4.23 -3.28 15.89
N THR A 144 5.32 -3.74 16.51
CA THR A 144 6.12 -4.89 16.09
C THR A 144 5.56 -6.18 16.70
N THR A 145 4.40 -6.10 17.35
CA THR A 145 3.75 -7.18 18.09
C THR A 145 2.76 -7.93 17.21
N GLY A 146 3.22 -9.07 16.66
CA GLY A 146 2.37 -10.06 16.00
C GLY A 146 2.16 -9.81 14.51
N THR A 147 2.92 -10.50 13.67
CA THR A 147 2.81 -10.59 12.20
C THR A 147 2.30 -9.30 11.52
N PHE A 148 3.18 -8.51 10.90
CA PHE A 148 2.91 -7.30 10.09
C PHE A 148 1.60 -7.28 9.24
N LYS A 149 1.03 -8.45 8.91
CA LYS A 149 -0.30 -8.62 8.33
C LYS A 149 -1.47 -8.17 9.22
N LEU A 150 -1.43 -8.42 10.55
CA LEU A 150 -2.46 -7.95 11.49
C LEU A 150 -2.49 -6.42 11.55
N VAL A 151 -1.30 -5.80 11.53
CA VAL A 151 -1.11 -4.34 11.55
C VAL A 151 -1.78 -3.66 10.34
N LYS A 152 -1.58 -4.17 9.11
CA LYS A 152 -2.24 -3.60 7.91
C LYS A 152 -3.78 -3.66 7.98
N GLY A 153 -4.34 -4.68 8.62
CA GLY A 153 -5.78 -4.82 8.80
C GLY A 153 -6.36 -3.73 9.71
N GLU A 154 -5.74 -3.50 10.87
CA GLU A 154 -6.15 -2.47 11.81
C GLU A 154 -5.88 -1.05 11.27
N LEU A 155 -4.74 -0.82 10.62
CA LEU A 155 -4.44 0.46 9.95
C LEU A 155 -5.53 0.84 8.93
N ARG A 156 -6.02 -0.13 8.13
CA ARG A 156 -7.11 0.10 7.17
C ARG A 156 -8.45 0.40 7.85
N LYS A 157 -8.73 -0.17 9.03
CA LYS A 157 -9.96 0.09 9.79
C LYS A 157 -9.93 1.45 10.47
N GLN A 158 -8.81 1.81 11.09
CA GLN A 158 -8.60 3.10 11.74
C GLN A 158 -8.54 4.24 10.71
N ALA A 159 -7.93 3.98 9.54
CA ALA A 159 -7.80 4.96 8.46
C ALA A 159 -7.30 6.33 8.97
N TYR A 160 -7.93 7.41 8.52
CA TYR A 160 -7.67 8.78 8.95
C TYR A 160 -8.63 9.26 10.05
N ASP A 161 -9.21 8.34 10.83
CA ASP A 161 -10.17 8.67 11.87
C ASP A 161 -9.49 9.22 13.12
N LEU A 162 -9.63 10.54 13.33
CA LEU A 162 -9.09 11.28 14.47
C LEU A 162 -9.59 10.79 15.84
N ASP A 163 -10.69 10.03 15.88
CA ASP A 163 -11.23 9.50 17.14
C ASP A 163 -10.71 8.09 17.45
N GLN A 164 -9.98 7.46 16.52
CA GLN A 164 -9.40 6.12 16.67
C GLN A 164 -7.87 6.13 16.78
N VAL A 165 -7.20 7.25 16.49
CA VAL A 165 -5.73 7.32 16.45
C VAL A 165 -5.22 8.59 17.13
N ASP A 166 -4.16 8.42 17.94
CA ASP A 166 -3.43 9.52 18.58
C ASP A 166 -2.20 9.98 17.76
N ASP A 167 -1.94 9.29 16.64
CA ASP A 167 -0.82 9.59 15.74
C ASP A 167 -1.07 10.91 14.97
N ALA A 168 0.02 11.59 14.60
CA ALA A 168 -0.08 12.79 13.78
C ALA A 168 -0.57 12.44 12.37
N LEU A 169 -1.72 12.99 11.98
CA LEU A 169 -2.31 12.83 10.66
C LEU A 169 -2.10 14.08 9.80
N TYR A 170 -1.80 13.87 8.53
CA TYR A 170 -1.65 14.91 7.53
C TYR A 170 -2.44 14.55 6.27
N VAL A 171 -2.82 15.57 5.50
CA VAL A 171 -3.64 15.43 4.30
C VAL A 171 -3.15 16.35 3.18
N MET A 172 -3.16 15.84 1.96
CA MET A 172 -2.97 16.61 0.72
C MET A 172 -4.35 17.04 0.22
N LYS A 173 -4.75 18.29 0.48
CA LYS A 173 -6.07 18.83 0.06
C LYS A 173 -6.20 18.85 -1.48
N PRO A 174 -7.42 18.79 -2.04
CA PRO A 174 -7.61 18.84 -3.49
C PRO A 174 -6.97 20.08 -4.10
N GLY A 175 -6.19 19.90 -5.17
CA GLY A 175 -5.48 20.99 -5.85
C GLY A 175 -4.26 21.54 -5.11
N ALA A 176 -3.96 21.07 -3.90
CA ALA A 176 -2.74 21.42 -3.18
C ALA A 176 -1.56 20.57 -3.66
N ASP A 177 -0.36 21.08 -3.40
CA ASP A 177 0.92 20.41 -3.63
C ASP A 177 1.70 20.19 -2.32
N ARG A 178 1.12 20.54 -1.17
CA ARG A 178 1.73 20.43 0.15
C ARG A 178 0.80 19.74 1.14
N TYR A 179 1.34 18.79 1.90
CA TYR A 179 0.63 18.20 3.03
C TYR A 179 0.42 19.24 4.16
N VAL A 180 -0.74 19.17 4.80
CA VAL A 180 -1.08 19.97 5.99
C VAL A 180 -1.63 19.06 7.08
N PRO A 181 -1.55 19.43 8.37
CA PRO A 181 -2.19 18.67 9.44
C PRO A 181 -3.67 18.43 9.13
N LEU A 182 -4.16 17.22 9.38
CA LEU A 182 -5.58 16.91 9.27
C LEU A 182 -6.28 17.45 10.52
N ASP A 183 -6.89 18.62 10.39
CA ASP A 183 -7.72 19.20 11.45
C ASP A 183 -9.11 18.54 11.50
N ARG A 184 -9.79 18.71 12.64
CA ARG A 184 -11.12 18.12 12.86
C ARG A 184 -12.18 18.67 11.91
N ALA A 185 -12.09 19.94 11.53
CA ALA A 185 -13.04 20.56 10.62
C ALA A 185 -13.01 19.87 9.24
N PHE A 186 -11.82 19.69 8.67
CA PHE A 186 -11.66 19.01 7.39
C PHE A 186 -11.93 17.51 7.48
N ALA A 187 -11.63 16.87 8.62
CA ALA A 187 -12.02 15.47 8.85
C ALA A 187 -13.56 15.30 8.83
N ASP A 188 -14.30 16.26 9.39
CA ASP A 188 -15.76 16.24 9.37
C ASP A 188 -16.32 16.52 7.96
N GLU A 189 -15.71 17.42 7.19
CA GLU A 189 -16.02 17.60 5.75
C GLU A 189 -15.80 16.31 4.95
N LEU A 190 -14.69 15.60 5.19
CA LEU A 190 -14.40 14.31 4.58
C LEU A 190 -15.46 13.26 4.94
N ARG A 191 -15.89 13.19 6.21
CA ARG A 191 -16.95 12.27 6.68
C ARG A 191 -18.30 12.60 6.04
N ALA A 192 -18.59 13.88 5.79
CA ALA A 192 -19.79 14.32 5.08
C ALA A 192 -19.73 14.07 3.56
N GLY A 193 -18.56 13.72 3.02
CA GLY A 193 -18.33 13.57 1.59
C GLY A 193 -18.27 14.92 0.85
N GLU A 194 -17.78 15.96 1.53
CA GLU A 194 -17.68 17.34 1.03
C GLU A 194 -16.22 17.79 0.84
N GLY A 195 -15.25 16.92 1.15
CA GLY A 195 -13.81 17.23 1.07
C GLY A 195 -13.24 17.41 -0.35
N GLY A 196 -14.06 17.32 -1.40
CA GLY A 196 -13.68 17.70 -2.77
C GLY A 196 -12.79 16.70 -3.54
N TYR A 197 -12.78 15.43 -3.12
CA TYR A 197 -12.01 14.36 -3.78
C TYR A 197 -12.83 13.62 -4.84
#